data_AF-A0AAD6XB34-F1
#
_entry.id   AF-A0AAD6XB34-F1
#
_cell.length_a   1.000
_cell.length_b   1.000
_cell.length_c   1.000
_cell.angle_alpha   90.00
_cell.angle_beta   90.00
_cell.angle_gamma   90.00
#
_symmetry.space_group_name_H-M   'P 1'
#
loop_
_entity.id
_entity.type
_entity.pdbx_description
1 polymer ?
#
loop_
_entity_poly.entity_id
_entity_poly.type
_entity_poly.pdbx_seq_one_letter_code
_entity_poly.pdbx_strand_id
1 'polypeptide(L)'
;GIVPLSYRRPIIALGYLIYLITLPPNHFANVAFLDSVLLAQSGHPCWLSGLRIVMQGLPVPTQLSLGDLTVDGIADIRKRLEVACNEWLATVVTGMSSRLPLIQGRLERNENGDFVATASKLRQYLRIPVPAHRKVLTRLLLSAYTLGIEILRYSERLRKHAPRDFRPCRFCQRGVESEGHALIGCTA
;
A
#
# COMPACT_ATOMS: atom_id res chain seq x y z
N GLY A 1 6.81 -7.11 -4.61
CA GLY A 1 5.46 -6.60 -4.89
C GLY A 1 5.56 -5.19 -5.48
N ILE A 2 4.46 -4.59 -5.89
CA ILE A 2 4.46 -3.17 -6.31
C ILE A 2 4.35 -2.31 -5.06
N VAL A 3 5.26 -1.35 -4.88
CA VAL A 3 5.23 -0.41 -3.76
C VAL A 3 4.05 0.57 -3.95
N PRO A 4 3.19 0.78 -2.94
CA PRO A 4 2.14 1.79 -2.95
C PRO A 4 2.66 3.17 -3.34
N LEU A 5 1.88 3.93 -4.11
CA LEU A 5 2.32 5.23 -4.64
C LEU A 5 2.67 6.24 -3.55
N SER A 6 1.95 6.20 -2.42
CA SER A 6 2.21 7.06 -1.25
C SER A 6 3.62 6.91 -0.71
N TYR A 7 4.16 5.68 -0.67
CA TYR A 7 5.54 5.42 -0.24
C TYR A 7 6.56 5.48 -1.38
N ARG A 8 6.17 5.08 -2.60
CA ARG A 8 7.07 5.08 -3.76
C ARG A 8 7.55 6.48 -4.14
N ARG A 9 6.65 7.46 -4.15
CA ARG A 9 6.97 8.85 -4.50
C ARG A 9 8.05 9.46 -3.59
N PRO A 10 7.92 9.44 -2.25
CA PRO A 10 8.96 9.97 -1.36
C PRO A 10 10.26 9.17 -1.46
N ILE A 11 10.24 7.84 -1.64
CA ILE A 11 11.46 7.05 -1.85
C ILE A 11 12.26 7.54 -3.07
N ILE A 12 11.57 7.83 -4.19
CA ILE A 12 12.20 8.38 -5.40
C ILE A 12 12.73 9.79 -5.14
N ALA A 13 11.93 10.64 -4.48
CA ALA A 13 12.34 12.01 -4.14
C ALA A 13 13.58 12.04 -3.24
N LEU A 14 13.69 11.13 -2.27
CA LEU A 14 14.88 10.97 -1.44
C LEU A 14 16.08 10.43 -2.23
N GLY A 15 15.86 9.58 -3.22
CA GLY A 15 16.91 9.18 -4.16
C GLY A 15 17.45 10.37 -4.96
N TYR A 16 16.57 11.26 -5.42
CA TYR A 16 16.97 12.52 -6.05
C TYR A 16 17.67 13.47 -5.07
N LEU A 17 17.24 13.50 -3.80
CA LEU A 17 17.90 14.29 -2.76
C LEU A 17 19.35 13.83 -2.52
N ILE A 18 19.62 12.53 -2.51
CA ILE A 18 21.00 12.00 -2.46
C ILE A 18 21.82 12.54 -3.63
N TYR A 19 21.27 12.49 -4.84
CA TYR A 19 21.93 13.05 -6.02
C TYR A 19 22.24 14.55 -5.84
N LEU A 20 21.29 15.35 -5.37
CA LEU A 20 21.50 16.78 -5.10
C LEU A 20 22.62 17.05 -4.08
N ILE A 21 22.70 16.24 -3.02
CA ILE A 21 23.73 16.36 -1.98
C ILE A 21 25.12 16.01 -2.54
N THR A 22 25.22 15.03 -3.46
CA THR A 22 26.50 14.60 -4.04
C THR A 22 27.05 15.52 -5.13
N LEU A 23 26.25 16.46 -5.63
CA LEU A 23 26.65 17.37 -6.69
C LEU A 23 27.71 18.39 -6.21
N PRO A 24 28.60 18.86 -7.10
CA PRO A 24 29.52 19.93 -6.80
C PRO A 24 28.80 21.20 -6.30
N PRO A 25 29.40 21.98 -5.37
CA PRO A 25 28.77 23.18 -4.80
C PRO A 25 28.40 24.27 -5.83
N ASN A 26 29.10 24.31 -6.96
CA ASN A 26 28.86 25.26 -8.05
C ASN A 26 27.81 24.78 -9.06
N HIS A 27 27.30 23.55 -8.93
CA HIS A 27 26.27 23.03 -9.82
C HIS A 27 24.92 23.66 -9.48
N PHE A 28 24.21 24.22 -10.47
CA PHE A 28 22.94 24.94 -10.25
C PHE A 28 21.91 24.18 -9.41
N ALA A 29 21.78 22.87 -9.63
CA ALA A 29 20.88 22.04 -8.84
C ALA A 29 21.30 21.91 -7.35
N ASN A 30 22.59 21.88 -7.05
CA ASN A 30 23.08 21.90 -5.66
C ASN A 30 22.82 23.28 -5.02
N VAL A 31 23.08 24.37 -5.75
CA VAL A 31 22.77 25.74 -5.28
C VAL A 31 21.28 25.90 -4.97
N ALA A 32 20.39 25.46 -5.87
CA ALA A 32 18.94 25.50 -5.65
C ALA A 32 18.48 24.60 -4.50
N PHE A 33 19.18 23.48 -4.27
CA PHE A 33 18.96 22.63 -3.11
C PHE A 33 19.33 23.36 -1.81
N LEU A 34 20.52 23.97 -1.73
CA LEU A 34 20.94 24.74 -0.56
C LEU A 34 19.97 25.90 -0.27
N ASP A 35 19.49 26.59 -1.29
CA ASP A 35 18.45 27.61 -1.15
C ASP A 35 17.13 27.02 -0.60
N SER A 36 16.73 25.85 -1.09
CA SER A 36 15.57 25.11 -0.54
C SER A 36 15.75 24.72 0.93
N VAL A 37 16.97 24.42 1.37
CA VAL A 37 17.29 24.15 2.78
C VAL A 37 17.13 25.41 3.62
N LEU A 38 17.67 26.55 3.17
CA LEU A 38 17.52 27.85 3.86
C LEU A 38 16.05 28.26 3.96
N LEU A 39 15.27 28.12 2.88
CA LEU A 39 13.83 28.36 2.89
C LEU A 39 13.10 27.44 3.88
N ALA A 40 13.47 26.15 3.94
CA ALA A 40 12.86 25.22 4.88
C ALA A 40 13.21 25.55 6.34
N GLN A 41 14.43 26.03 6.62
CA GLN A 41 14.87 26.45 7.96
C GLN A 41 14.15 27.72 8.42
N SER A 42 13.90 28.65 7.50
CA SER A 42 13.14 29.89 7.74
C SER A 42 11.62 29.70 7.77
N GLY A 43 11.13 28.47 7.54
CA GLY A 43 9.70 28.15 7.59
C GLY A 43 8.92 28.54 6.33
N HIS A 44 9.61 28.84 5.22
CA HIS A 44 8.96 29.16 3.96
C HIS A 44 8.59 27.89 3.14
N PRO A 45 7.50 27.94 2.35
CA PRO A 45 7.14 26.86 1.43
C PRO A 45 8.22 26.66 0.36
N CYS A 46 8.68 25.42 0.20
CA CYS A 46 9.67 25.03 -0.81
C CYS A 46 9.51 23.53 -1.12
N TRP A 47 10.30 23.03 -2.07
CA TRP A 47 10.26 21.61 -2.44
C TRP A 47 10.57 20.67 -1.25
N LEU A 48 11.56 21.03 -0.41
CA LEU A 48 11.96 20.22 0.75
C LEU A 48 10.91 20.22 1.87
N SER A 49 10.29 21.36 2.18
CA SER A 49 9.19 21.41 3.15
C SER A 49 7.95 20.66 2.65
N GLY A 50 7.66 20.71 1.35
CA GLY A 50 6.66 19.86 0.72
C GLY A 50 6.92 18.35 0.90
N LEU A 51 8.17 17.91 0.72
CA LEU A 51 8.55 16.52 0.95
C LEU A 51 8.33 16.10 2.42
N ARG A 52 8.69 16.96 3.38
CA ARG A 52 8.45 16.72 4.82
C ARG A 52 6.96 16.53 5.13
N ILE A 53 6.10 17.38 4.56
CA ILE A 53 4.64 17.29 4.73
C ILE A 53 4.12 15.96 4.17
N VAL A 54 4.54 15.57 2.97
CA VAL A 54 4.13 14.29 2.35
C VAL A 54 4.54 13.11 3.23
N MET A 55 5.75 13.12 3.79
CA MET A 55 6.23 12.03 4.64
C MET A 55 5.51 11.96 6.01
N GLN A 56 5.09 13.11 6.55
CA GLN A 56 4.27 13.17 7.76
C GLN A 56 2.83 12.69 7.51
N GLY A 57 2.29 12.91 6.31
CA GLY A 57 0.95 12.47 5.92
C GLY A 57 0.85 10.99 5.52
N LEU A 58 1.92 10.20 5.64
CA LEU A 58 1.90 8.77 5.34
C LEU A 58 1.08 7.99 6.38
N PRO A 59 0.49 6.84 6.02
CA PRO A 59 -0.23 5.99 6.97
C PRO A 59 0.60 5.58 8.19
N VAL A 60 1.90 5.34 7.97
CA VAL A 60 2.91 5.26 9.03
C VAL A 60 3.85 6.45 8.81
N PRO A 61 3.70 7.53 9.60
CA PRO A 61 4.47 8.75 9.42
C PRO A 61 5.97 8.50 9.55
N THR A 62 6.76 9.12 8.68
CA THR A 62 8.23 9.08 8.77
C THR A 62 8.77 10.50 8.76
N GLN A 63 9.65 10.83 9.70
CA GLN A 63 10.20 12.18 9.80
C GLN A 63 11.45 12.33 8.92
N LEU A 64 11.51 13.46 8.22
CA LEU A 64 12.71 13.97 7.55
C LEU A 64 13.20 15.20 8.31
N SER A 65 14.33 15.06 9.01
CA SER A 65 15.00 16.16 9.71
C SER A 65 15.95 16.89 8.78
N LEU A 66 16.08 18.21 8.95
CA LEU A 66 17.05 19.01 8.20
C LEU A 66 18.50 18.74 8.66
N GLY A 67 18.68 18.19 9.87
CA GLY A 67 19.99 17.74 10.35
C GLY A 67 20.47 16.44 9.67
N ASP A 68 19.57 15.68 9.07
CA ASP A 68 19.86 14.38 8.45
C ASP A 68 20.16 14.48 6.95
N LEU A 69 20.44 15.69 6.44
CA LEU A 69 20.69 15.95 5.01
C LEU A 69 22.11 15.53 4.58
N THR A 70 22.45 14.28 4.89
CA THR A 70 23.68 13.61 4.44
C THR A 70 23.31 12.40 3.58
N VAL A 71 24.25 11.90 2.78
CA VAL A 71 24.01 10.73 1.92
C VAL A 71 23.54 9.53 2.76
N ASP A 72 24.21 9.25 3.88
CA ASP A 72 23.88 8.14 4.77
C ASP A 72 22.56 8.37 5.51
N GLY A 73 22.33 9.59 6.02
CA GLY A 73 21.09 9.95 6.71
C GLY A 73 19.86 9.76 5.81
N ILE A 74 19.94 10.22 4.55
CA ILE A 74 18.86 10.02 3.58
C ILE A 74 18.72 8.56 3.17
N ALA A 75 19.82 7.81 3.03
CA ALA A 75 19.77 6.37 2.74
C ALA A 75 19.04 5.59 3.86
N ASP A 76 19.29 5.94 5.12
CA ASP A 76 18.62 5.31 6.25
C ASP A 76 17.15 5.70 6.37
N ILE A 77 16.79 6.95 6.05
CA ILE A 77 15.39 7.37 5.94
C ILE A 77 14.67 6.56 4.85
N ARG A 78 15.31 6.31 3.70
CA ARG A 78 14.72 5.47 2.63
C ARG A 78 14.44 4.05 3.12
N LYS A 79 15.38 3.43 3.85
CA LYS A 79 15.16 2.11 4.46
C LYS A 79 14.01 2.14 5.47
N ARG A 80 13.92 3.18 6.31
CA ARG A 80 12.80 3.34 7.26
C ARG A 80 11.45 3.45 6.56
N LEU A 81 11.38 4.17 5.42
CA LEU A 81 10.15 4.24 4.62
C LEU A 81 9.74 2.88 4.05
N GLU A 82 10.69 2.03 3.64
CA GLU A 82 10.39 0.68 3.18
C GLU A 82 9.83 -0.20 4.30
N VAL A 83 10.40 -0.10 5.50
CA VAL A 83 9.88 -0.79 6.70
C VAL A 83 8.49 -0.28 7.05
N ALA A 84 8.29 1.04 7.12
CA ALA A 84 7.00 1.67 7.40
C ALA A 84 5.92 1.28 6.37
N CYS A 85 6.30 1.16 5.08
CA CYS A 85 5.41 0.66 4.04
C CYS A 85 4.99 -0.79 4.29
N ASN A 86 5.93 -1.66 4.66
CA ASN A 86 5.64 -3.07 4.92
C ASN A 86 4.78 -3.26 6.16
N GLU A 87 5.03 -2.48 7.22
CA GLU A 87 4.21 -2.43 8.42
C GLU A 87 2.77 -2.03 8.08
N TRP A 88 2.59 -0.91 7.35
CA TRP A 88 1.26 -0.49 6.92
C TRP A 88 0.56 -1.55 6.07
N LEU A 89 1.26 -2.16 5.11
CA LEU A 89 0.67 -3.23 4.31
C LEU A 89 0.28 -4.45 5.15
N ALA A 90 1.06 -4.77 6.18
CA ALA A 90 0.72 -5.84 7.11
C ALA A 90 -0.57 -5.52 7.86
N THR A 91 -0.73 -4.31 8.41
CA THR A 91 -1.97 -3.92 9.13
C THR A 91 -3.21 -3.92 8.24
N VAL A 92 -3.06 -3.48 6.97
CA VAL A 92 -4.14 -3.51 5.97
C VAL A 92 -4.58 -4.95 5.68
N VAL A 93 -3.62 -5.88 5.56
CA VAL A 93 -3.93 -7.29 5.28
C VAL A 93 -4.48 -7.98 6.52
N THR A 94 -3.91 -7.79 7.70
CA THR A 94 -4.23 -8.60 8.89
C THR A 94 -5.48 -8.17 9.65
N GLY A 95 -5.80 -6.88 9.71
CA GLY A 95 -6.80 -6.40 10.69
C GLY A 95 -7.73 -5.29 10.23
N MET A 96 -7.30 -4.41 9.31
CA MET A 96 -8.13 -3.24 8.98
C MET A 96 -9.24 -3.51 7.96
N SER A 97 -9.11 -4.56 7.14
CA SER A 97 -9.97 -4.73 5.97
C SER A 97 -10.87 -5.97 6.07
N SER A 98 -12.19 -5.76 6.20
CA SER A 98 -13.19 -6.81 5.96
C SER A 98 -13.31 -7.22 4.48
N ARG A 99 -12.40 -6.75 3.61
CA ARG A 99 -12.37 -7.05 2.17
C ARG A 99 -11.37 -8.14 1.79
N LEU A 100 -10.49 -8.54 2.70
CA LEU A 100 -9.40 -9.47 2.34
C LEU A 100 -9.46 -10.79 3.12
N PRO A 101 -10.65 -11.40 3.34
CA PRO A 101 -10.73 -12.60 4.18
C PRO A 101 -9.94 -13.78 3.60
N LEU A 102 -9.80 -13.84 2.27
CA LEU A 102 -9.04 -14.91 1.59
C LEU A 102 -7.51 -14.72 1.62
N ILE A 103 -7.03 -13.54 2.03
CA ILE A 103 -5.59 -13.23 2.15
C ILE A 103 -5.18 -13.10 3.63
N GLN A 104 -6.12 -12.81 4.51
CA GLN A 104 -5.89 -12.76 5.96
C GLN A 104 -5.29 -14.06 6.48
N GLY A 105 -4.32 -13.94 7.40
CA GLY A 105 -3.64 -15.08 8.02
C GLY A 105 -2.78 -15.91 7.06
N ARG A 106 -2.61 -15.50 5.80
CA ARG A 106 -1.81 -16.26 4.83
C ARG A 106 -0.33 -16.21 5.19
N LEU A 107 0.24 -17.39 5.42
CA LEU A 107 1.66 -17.59 5.65
C LEU A 107 2.38 -18.00 4.35
N GLU A 108 3.63 -17.60 4.23
CA GLU A 108 4.50 -17.95 3.12
C GLU A 108 5.82 -18.47 3.63
N ARG A 109 6.43 -19.42 2.91
CA ARG A 109 7.81 -19.83 3.22
C ARG A 109 8.78 -18.69 2.92
N ASN A 110 9.62 -18.36 3.90
CA ASN A 110 10.81 -17.53 3.72
C ASN A 110 11.95 -18.36 3.10
N GLU A 111 13.12 -17.75 2.89
CA GLU A 111 14.30 -18.42 2.34
C GLU A 111 14.85 -19.52 3.26
N ASN A 112 14.62 -19.40 4.56
CA ASN A 112 15.02 -20.37 5.59
C ASN A 112 14.01 -21.54 5.73
N GLY A 113 12.88 -21.50 5.01
CA GLY A 113 11.82 -22.50 5.08
C GLY A 113 10.72 -22.24 6.10
N ASP A 114 10.83 -21.21 6.94
CA ASP A 114 9.85 -20.85 7.96
C ASP A 114 8.61 -20.19 7.35
N PHE A 115 7.47 -20.38 7.99
CA PHE A 115 6.21 -19.76 7.61
C PHE A 115 6.07 -18.36 8.22
N VAL A 116 6.14 -17.34 7.37
CA VAL A 116 6.07 -15.94 7.77
C VAL A 116 4.90 -15.24 7.07
N ALA A 117 4.19 -14.39 7.81
CA ALA A 117 3.19 -13.50 7.22
C ALA A 117 3.90 -12.41 6.41
N THR A 118 3.72 -12.43 5.09
CA THR A 118 4.28 -11.40 4.20
C THR A 118 3.14 -10.71 3.49
N ALA A 119 3.01 -9.39 3.60
CA ALA A 119 1.97 -8.64 2.90
C ALA A 119 2.28 -8.49 1.40
N SER A 120 3.52 -8.11 1.06
CA SER A 120 3.95 -7.82 -0.31
C SER A 120 4.90 -8.89 -0.86
N LYS A 121 4.37 -9.90 -1.56
CA LYS A 121 5.16 -10.95 -2.24
C LYS A 121 4.58 -11.23 -3.63
N LEU A 122 5.43 -11.57 -4.60
CA LEU A 122 4.94 -12.11 -5.88
C LEU A 122 4.32 -13.48 -5.61
N ARG A 123 3.03 -13.64 -5.90
CA ARG A 123 2.27 -14.84 -5.54
C ARG A 123 2.19 -15.82 -6.69
N GLN A 124 2.06 -17.10 -6.37
CA GLN A 124 1.92 -18.18 -7.35
C GLN A 124 0.69 -18.02 -8.26
N TYR A 125 -0.43 -17.50 -7.73
CA TYR A 125 -1.62 -17.24 -8.55
C TYR A 125 -1.38 -16.21 -9.66
N LEU A 126 -0.36 -15.36 -9.54
CA LEU A 126 0.04 -14.42 -10.60
C LEU A 126 0.84 -15.10 -11.72
N ARG A 127 1.27 -16.36 -11.53
CA ARG A 127 1.98 -17.17 -12.52
C ARG A 127 1.06 -18.07 -13.35
N ILE A 128 -0.26 -18.07 -13.09
CA ILE A 128 -1.23 -18.85 -13.86
C ILE A 128 -1.11 -18.46 -15.35
N PRO A 129 -0.83 -19.41 -16.27
CA PRO A 129 -0.55 -19.09 -17.67
C PRO A 129 -1.72 -18.39 -18.36
N VAL A 130 -2.94 -18.87 -18.13
CA VAL A 130 -4.17 -18.34 -18.73
C VAL A 130 -4.51 -16.98 -18.11
N PRO A 131 -4.48 -15.88 -18.88
CA PRO A 131 -4.70 -14.53 -18.34
C PRO A 131 -6.11 -14.35 -17.73
N ALA A 132 -7.13 -14.99 -18.29
CA ALA A 132 -8.49 -14.91 -17.77
C ALA A 132 -8.59 -15.48 -16.34
N HIS A 133 -8.04 -16.68 -16.11
CA HIS A 133 -8.04 -17.32 -14.79
C HIS A 133 -7.24 -16.50 -13.77
N ARG A 134 -6.07 -16.00 -14.17
CA ARG A 134 -5.24 -15.12 -13.34
C ARG A 134 -6.02 -13.88 -12.89
N LYS A 135 -6.74 -13.23 -13.81
CA LYS A 135 -7.56 -12.05 -13.51
C LYS A 135 -8.71 -12.38 -12.56
N VAL A 136 -9.46 -13.45 -12.81
CA VAL A 136 -10.59 -13.85 -11.97
C VAL A 136 -10.12 -14.20 -10.55
N LEU A 137 -9.04 -14.97 -10.40
CA LEU A 137 -8.52 -15.33 -9.09
C LEU A 137 -7.95 -14.12 -8.33
N THR A 138 -7.26 -13.22 -9.04
CA THR A 138 -6.76 -11.97 -8.43
C THR A 138 -7.93 -11.10 -7.95
N ARG A 139 -8.99 -11.00 -8.76
CA ARG A 139 -10.22 -10.30 -8.39
C ARG A 139 -10.90 -10.91 -7.19
N LEU A 140 -10.99 -12.24 -7.15
CA LEU A 140 -11.54 -13.00 -6.02
C LEU A 140 -10.78 -12.68 -4.73
N LEU A 141 -9.45 -12.77 -4.75
CA LEU A 141 -8.62 -12.57 -3.57
C LEU A 141 -8.61 -11.12 -3.05
N LEU A 142 -8.80 -10.14 -3.93
CA LEU A 142 -8.68 -8.71 -3.63
C LEU A 142 -10.02 -7.97 -3.56
N SER A 143 -11.14 -8.67 -3.37
CA SER A 143 -12.49 -8.06 -3.32
C SER A 143 -12.85 -7.21 -4.54
N ALA A 144 -12.48 -7.67 -5.74
CA ALA A 144 -12.85 -7.04 -7.01
C ALA A 144 -13.76 -7.95 -7.84
N TYR A 145 -14.73 -8.58 -7.17
CA TYR A 145 -15.68 -9.54 -7.73
C TYR A 145 -17.13 -9.06 -7.56
N THR A 146 -18.08 -9.81 -8.14
CA THR A 146 -19.50 -9.40 -8.24
C THR A 146 -20.44 -10.08 -7.24
N LEU A 147 -19.94 -10.80 -6.23
CA LEU A 147 -20.74 -11.34 -5.13
C LEU A 147 -21.38 -10.22 -4.30
N GLY A 148 -22.54 -10.51 -3.72
CA GLY A 148 -23.37 -9.58 -2.96
C GLY A 148 -22.64 -8.97 -1.77
N ILE A 149 -21.72 -9.70 -1.10
CA ILE A 149 -20.95 -9.14 0.01
C ILE A 149 -20.15 -7.89 -0.39
N GLU A 150 -19.69 -7.81 -1.64
CA GLU A 150 -18.93 -6.67 -2.17
C GLU A 150 -19.84 -5.67 -2.87
N ILE A 151 -20.72 -6.12 -3.77
CA ILE A 151 -21.59 -5.21 -4.54
C ILE A 151 -22.52 -4.41 -3.61
N LEU A 152 -23.13 -5.03 -2.59
CA LEU A 152 -24.08 -4.37 -1.67
C LEU A 152 -23.38 -3.54 -0.58
N ARG A 153 -22.04 -3.54 -0.54
CA ARG A 153 -21.25 -2.67 0.35
C ARG A 153 -21.25 -1.22 -0.12
N TYR A 154 -21.38 -0.98 -1.41
CA TYR A 154 -21.30 0.39 -1.96
C TYR A 154 -22.68 1.03 -2.01
N SER A 155 -22.73 2.33 -1.70
CA SER A 155 -23.87 3.16 -2.05
C SER A 155 -23.81 3.52 -3.53
N GLU A 156 -24.92 3.33 -4.23
CA GLU A 156 -25.14 3.77 -5.61
C GLU A 156 -26.29 4.78 -5.65
N ARG A 157 -26.46 5.47 -6.78
CA ARG A 157 -27.48 6.51 -6.97
C ARG A 157 -28.89 6.07 -6.52
N LEU A 158 -29.25 4.81 -6.77
CA LEU A 158 -30.58 4.26 -6.46
C LEU A 158 -30.57 3.27 -5.28
N ARG A 159 -29.42 3.02 -4.65
CA ARG A 159 -29.26 1.95 -3.68
C ARG A 159 -28.34 2.38 -2.54
N LYS A 160 -28.89 2.44 -1.33
CA LYS A 160 -28.10 2.74 -0.13
C LYS A 160 -27.21 1.54 0.23
N HIS A 161 -26.15 1.82 0.99
CA HIS A 161 -25.32 0.79 1.62
C HIS A 161 -26.21 -0.21 2.38
N ALA A 162 -26.04 -1.50 2.12
CA ALA A 162 -26.68 -2.56 2.90
C ALA A 162 -25.69 -3.07 3.97
N PRO A 163 -26.07 -3.14 5.26
CA PRO A 163 -25.26 -3.82 6.27
C PRO A 163 -25.01 -5.28 5.89
N ARG A 164 -23.91 -5.87 6.38
CA ARG A 164 -23.42 -7.18 5.95
C ARG A 164 -24.49 -8.26 5.99
N ASP A 165 -25.30 -8.30 7.05
CA ASP A 165 -26.31 -9.34 7.27
C ASP A 165 -27.50 -9.22 6.32
N PHE A 166 -27.68 -8.05 5.69
CA PHE A 166 -28.70 -7.79 4.66
C PHE A 166 -28.14 -7.95 3.24
N ARG A 167 -27.10 -8.78 3.06
CA ARG A 167 -26.50 -9.08 1.74
C ARG A 167 -26.76 -10.53 1.35
N PRO A 168 -28.02 -10.90 1.02
CA PRO A 168 -28.40 -12.29 0.83
C PRO A 168 -27.70 -12.93 -0.38
N CYS A 169 -27.45 -14.23 -0.27
CA CYS A 169 -26.90 -15.07 -1.32
C CYS A 169 -27.87 -15.18 -2.50
N ARG A 170 -27.45 -14.74 -3.69
CA ARG A 170 -28.27 -14.83 -4.90
C ARG A 170 -28.67 -16.26 -5.27
N PHE A 171 -27.87 -17.25 -4.87
CA PHE A 171 -28.08 -18.65 -5.21
C PHE A 171 -29.12 -19.31 -4.31
N CYS A 172 -28.93 -19.29 -2.98
CA CYS A 172 -29.81 -20.01 -2.05
C CYS A 172 -30.72 -19.13 -1.20
N GLN A 173 -30.50 -17.80 -1.14
CA GLN A 173 -31.24 -16.83 -0.32
C GLN A 173 -31.23 -17.07 1.20
N ARG A 174 -30.44 -18.04 1.70
CA ARG A 174 -30.44 -18.47 3.12
C ARG A 174 -29.29 -17.94 3.97
N GLY A 175 -28.41 -17.11 3.42
CA GLY A 175 -27.24 -16.57 4.12
C GLY A 175 -26.58 -15.40 3.38
N VAL A 176 -25.50 -14.85 3.93
CA VAL A 176 -24.74 -13.76 3.28
C VAL A 176 -23.98 -14.30 2.07
N GLU A 177 -24.00 -13.57 0.94
CA GLU A 177 -23.23 -13.91 -0.26
C GLU A 177 -21.72 -13.65 -0.12
N SER A 178 -21.08 -14.30 0.85
CA SER A 178 -19.62 -14.28 1.03
C SER A 178 -18.91 -15.21 0.05
N GLU A 179 -17.59 -15.04 -0.08
CA GLU A 179 -16.74 -15.89 -0.92
C GLU A 179 -16.81 -17.35 -0.50
N GLY A 180 -16.67 -17.63 0.81
CA GLY A 180 -16.74 -18.98 1.35
C GLY A 180 -18.12 -19.62 1.16
N HIS A 181 -19.19 -18.86 1.38
CA HIS A 181 -20.54 -19.38 1.16
C HIS A 181 -20.81 -19.62 -0.33
N ALA A 182 -20.66 -18.60 -1.17
CA ALA A 182 -21.04 -18.68 -2.59
C ALA A 182 -20.20 -19.68 -3.40
N LEU A 183 -18.91 -19.84 -3.10
CA LEU A 183 -18.00 -20.67 -3.91
C LEU A 183 -17.80 -22.10 -3.39
N ILE A 184 -18.01 -22.33 -2.10
CA ILE A 184 -17.66 -23.62 -1.47
C ILE A 184 -18.86 -24.23 -0.75
N GLY A 185 -19.59 -23.43 0.04
CA GLY A 185 -20.60 -23.94 0.98
C GLY A 185 -22.06 -23.84 0.52
N CYS A 186 -22.34 -23.27 -0.65
CA CYS A 186 -23.72 -23.06 -1.10
C CYS A 186 -24.30 -24.36 -1.67
N THR A 187 -25.46 -24.77 -1.19
CA THR A 187 -26.19 -26.00 -1.60
C THR A 187 -27.44 -25.67 -2.42
N ALA A 188 -27.39 -24.62 -3.23
CA ALA A 188 -28.52 -24.19 -4.05
C ALA A 188 -28.87 -25.25 -5.11
#